data_AF-A0A674D297-F1
#
_entry.id   AF-A0A674D297-F1
#
_cell.length_a   1.000
_cell.length_b   1.000
_cell.length_c   1.000
_cell.angle_alpha   90.00
_cell.angle_beta   90.00
_cell.angle_gamma   90.00
#
_symmetry.space_group_name_H-M   'P 1'
#
loop_
_entity.id
_entity.type
_entity.pdbx_description
1 polymer ?
#
loop_
_entity_poly.entity_id
_entity_poly.type
_entity_poly.pdbx_seq_one_letter_code
_entity_poly.pdbx_strand_id
1 'polypeptide(L)'
;MHKDALHGNWENRDLHNLYGFYVQRATAEGLIERSGGVERPFVLARAFFAGSQRYGAVWTGDNAAEWDHLKISIPMCLSLGLVGVSFCGADVGGFFKSPSTELLVRWYQTGAYQPFFRAHAHLDTPRREPWLFGPENTALIREAVRQRYALLPYWYQLFYHAHHSGQPVMRPLWVEYPQDTATFSMDDQFLLGRDLLVHPVTEEGARGVTAYLPGKGEVWFDVHTFQKHNGAQNLYIPVTISSIPVFQRGGSIIPRKARVRRSSSCMEHDPYTLFVALSPKRFAQGELYIDDGHTFNFDKQKQFIHRRFSFANNALSSRNLAPGSQFTTFSWIEKIVILGASKPSKATLKTPDGKESLLEFEFDTSMSVLTLRKPGVNAGLDWTVVLQTIQTHNISYQACIQTLPVDLNPCRFHVHLAFSQTDSWSTY
;
A
#
# COMPACT_ATOMS: atom_id res chain seq x y z
N MET A 1 -25.34 26.96 -19.32
CA MET A 1 -25.62 27.12 -20.76
C MET A 1 -27.08 26.74 -21.00
N HIS A 2 -27.81 27.47 -21.84
CA HIS A 2 -29.20 27.11 -22.17
C HIS A 2 -29.25 25.74 -22.86
N LYS A 3 -30.34 24.99 -22.68
CA LYS A 3 -30.43 23.61 -23.20
C LYS A 3 -30.44 23.57 -24.73
N ASP A 4 -30.98 24.59 -25.37
CA ASP A 4 -31.13 24.82 -26.81
C ASP A 4 -29.96 25.58 -27.45
N ALA A 5 -28.92 25.91 -26.68
CA ALA A 5 -27.68 26.46 -27.25
C ALA A 5 -27.03 25.41 -28.18
N LEU A 6 -26.57 25.84 -29.35
CA LEU A 6 -26.04 24.94 -30.39
C LEU A 6 -24.52 24.78 -30.33
N HIS A 7 -24.07 23.54 -30.45
CA HIS A 7 -22.69 23.12 -30.65
C HIS A 7 -22.58 22.39 -32.00
N GLY A 8 -22.45 23.15 -33.09
CA GLY A 8 -22.65 22.61 -34.44
C GLY A 8 -24.11 22.22 -34.63
N ASN A 9 -24.38 20.94 -34.95
CA ASN A 9 -25.74 20.41 -35.14
C ASN A 9 -26.36 19.81 -33.87
N TRP A 10 -25.65 19.82 -32.74
CA TRP A 10 -26.11 19.25 -31.48
C TRP A 10 -26.55 20.35 -30.51
N GLU A 11 -27.60 20.09 -29.74
CA GLU A 11 -27.99 20.99 -28.65
C GLU A 11 -27.12 20.74 -27.41
N ASN A 12 -26.96 21.75 -26.56
CA ASN A 12 -26.24 21.61 -25.30
C ASN A 12 -26.86 20.54 -24.38
N ARG A 13 -28.17 20.25 -24.47
CA ARG A 13 -28.77 19.14 -23.71
C ARG A 13 -28.20 17.76 -24.07
N ASP A 14 -27.67 17.60 -25.29
CA ASP A 14 -27.09 16.34 -25.76
C ASP A 14 -25.64 16.18 -25.26
N LEU A 15 -24.94 17.31 -25.08
CA LEU A 15 -23.50 17.34 -24.82
C LEU A 15 -23.11 17.86 -23.43
N HIS A 16 -24.07 18.27 -22.59
CA HIS A 16 -23.83 19.00 -21.35
C HIS A 16 -22.75 18.36 -20.47
N ASN A 17 -22.86 17.05 -20.21
CA ASN A 17 -21.93 16.32 -19.34
C ASN A 17 -20.56 16.06 -19.98
N LEU A 18 -20.44 16.16 -21.32
CA LEU A 18 -19.16 16.02 -22.03
C LEU A 18 -18.38 17.33 -22.12
N TYR A 19 -19.02 18.48 -21.88
CA TYR A 19 -18.36 19.78 -22.02
C TYR A 19 -17.09 19.87 -21.17
N GLY A 20 -17.19 19.55 -19.86
CA GLY A 20 -16.05 19.58 -18.95
C GLY A 20 -14.94 18.58 -19.31
N PHE A 21 -15.33 17.40 -19.80
CA PHE A 21 -14.40 16.39 -20.31
C PHE A 21 -13.57 16.94 -21.48
N TYR A 22 -14.20 17.60 -22.46
CA TYR A 22 -13.49 18.16 -23.61
C TYR A 22 -12.57 19.32 -23.24
N VAL A 23 -12.95 20.16 -22.27
CA VAL A 23 -12.06 21.21 -21.74
C VAL A 23 -10.81 20.61 -21.11
N GLN A 24 -10.97 19.60 -20.25
CA GLN A 24 -9.83 18.93 -19.61
C GLN A 24 -8.93 18.25 -20.65
N ARG A 25 -9.53 17.54 -21.62
CA ARG A 25 -8.82 16.88 -22.71
C ARG A 25 -7.99 17.88 -23.51
N ALA A 26 -8.60 18.94 -24.03
CA ALA A 26 -7.91 19.93 -24.85
C ALA A 26 -6.77 20.61 -24.08
N THR A 27 -6.98 20.88 -22.79
CA THR A 27 -5.93 21.45 -21.92
C THR A 27 -4.76 20.48 -21.75
N ALA A 28 -5.04 19.19 -21.48
CA ALA A 28 -4.01 18.18 -21.34
C ALA A 28 -3.22 17.97 -22.64
N GLU A 29 -3.91 17.88 -23.78
CA GLU A 29 -3.30 17.79 -25.11
C GLU A 29 -2.42 19.02 -25.40
N GLY A 30 -2.86 20.23 -25.04
CA GLY A 30 -2.04 21.44 -25.16
C GLY A 30 -0.77 21.43 -24.29
N LEU A 31 -0.83 20.87 -23.08
CA LEU A 31 0.37 20.70 -22.23
C LEU A 31 1.36 19.68 -22.81
N ILE A 32 0.87 18.67 -23.52
CA ILE A 32 1.69 17.70 -24.24
C ILE A 32 2.33 18.39 -25.45
N GLU A 33 1.53 19.10 -26.25
CA GLU A 33 1.96 19.77 -27.47
C GLU A 33 3.05 20.82 -27.22
N ARG A 34 2.90 21.66 -26.19
CA ARG A 34 3.92 22.69 -25.86
C ARG A 34 5.30 22.11 -25.52
N SER A 35 5.38 20.82 -25.20
CA SER A 35 6.63 20.11 -24.90
C SER A 35 7.18 19.30 -26.08
N GLY A 36 6.55 19.41 -27.26
CA GLY A 36 6.86 18.53 -28.40
C GLY A 36 6.47 17.07 -28.15
N GLY A 37 5.49 16.83 -27.27
CA GLY A 37 5.03 15.49 -26.91
C GLY A 37 5.95 14.72 -25.95
N VAL A 38 6.85 15.40 -25.23
CA VAL A 38 7.78 14.76 -24.29
C VAL A 38 7.17 14.64 -22.89
N GLU A 39 6.57 15.72 -22.39
CA GLU A 39 6.12 15.86 -21.00
C GLU A 39 4.69 15.34 -20.78
N ARG A 40 4.48 14.65 -19.65
CA ARG A 40 3.14 14.24 -19.21
C ARG A 40 2.36 15.44 -18.69
N PRO A 41 1.05 15.53 -18.98
CA PRO A 41 0.23 16.62 -18.50
C PRO A 41 -0.15 16.42 -17.03
N PHE A 42 -0.31 17.53 -16.32
CA PHE A 42 -1.05 17.58 -15.06
C PHE A 42 -2.14 18.65 -15.19
N VAL A 43 -3.39 18.20 -15.30
CA VAL A 43 -4.58 19.06 -15.38
C VAL A 43 -5.58 18.59 -14.36
N LEU A 44 -5.97 19.49 -13.45
CA LEU A 44 -7.03 19.26 -12.49
C LEU A 44 -8.36 19.81 -13.06
N ALA A 45 -9.41 19.00 -13.08
CA ALA A 45 -10.73 19.40 -13.56
C ALA A 45 -11.83 19.20 -12.51
N ARG A 46 -12.82 20.10 -12.50
CA ARG A 46 -14.00 19.97 -11.63
C ARG A 46 -15.08 19.11 -12.27
N ALA A 47 -15.42 19.41 -13.52
CA ALA A 47 -16.36 18.63 -14.31
C ALA A 47 -15.63 17.53 -15.06
N PHE A 48 -16.23 16.34 -15.12
CA PHE A 48 -15.65 15.16 -15.73
C PHE A 48 -16.74 14.24 -16.29
N PHE A 49 -16.34 13.27 -17.11
CA PHE A 49 -17.21 12.22 -17.64
C PHE A 49 -16.46 10.89 -17.72
N ALA A 50 -17.13 9.82 -18.14
CA ALA A 50 -16.48 8.56 -18.45
C ALA A 50 -15.33 8.78 -19.44
N GLY A 51 -14.10 8.42 -19.06
CA GLY A 51 -12.88 8.65 -19.83
C GLY A 51 -12.01 9.81 -19.35
N SER A 52 -12.49 10.67 -18.43
CA SER A 52 -11.70 11.77 -17.87
C SER A 52 -10.42 11.32 -17.17
N GLN A 53 -10.36 10.07 -16.68
CA GLN A 53 -9.16 9.50 -16.06
C GLN A 53 -7.93 9.50 -16.98
N ARG A 54 -8.11 9.65 -18.30
CA ARG A 54 -7.01 9.77 -19.28
C ARG A 54 -6.30 11.12 -19.26
N TYR A 55 -6.90 12.16 -18.67
CA TYR A 55 -6.45 13.55 -18.85
C TYR A 55 -6.02 14.25 -17.56
N GLY A 56 -6.03 13.56 -16.42
CA GLY A 56 -5.45 14.07 -15.18
C GLY A 56 -6.31 13.80 -13.95
N ALA A 57 -6.28 14.76 -13.02
CA ALA A 57 -6.94 14.66 -11.72
C ALA A 57 -8.33 15.30 -11.73
N VAL A 58 -9.16 14.88 -10.77
CA VAL A 58 -10.39 15.57 -10.40
C VAL A 58 -10.41 15.88 -8.91
N TRP A 59 -11.26 16.81 -8.48
CA TRP A 59 -11.57 17.00 -7.07
C TRP A 59 -13.07 17.18 -6.86
N THR A 60 -13.52 16.98 -5.63
CA THR A 60 -14.95 16.97 -5.25
C THR A 60 -15.64 18.34 -5.27
N GLY A 61 -14.99 19.38 -5.79
CA GLY A 61 -15.54 20.73 -5.84
C GLY A 61 -15.50 21.46 -4.49
N ASP A 62 -16.42 22.42 -4.35
CA ASP A 62 -16.41 23.45 -3.33
C ASP A 62 -17.06 22.93 -2.02
N ASN A 63 -16.29 22.19 -1.21
CA ASN A 63 -16.72 21.63 0.08
C ASN A 63 -16.67 22.65 1.24
N ALA A 64 -17.16 22.31 2.43
CA ALA A 64 -17.14 23.20 3.61
C ALA A 64 -16.14 22.71 4.67
N ALA A 65 -15.60 23.63 5.46
CA ALA A 65 -14.70 23.38 6.57
C ALA A 65 -15.41 22.78 7.79
N GLU A 66 -16.00 21.60 7.62
CA GLU A 66 -16.82 20.89 8.62
C GLU A 66 -16.46 19.40 8.68
N TRP A 67 -16.66 18.77 9.84
CA TRP A 67 -16.31 17.37 10.07
C TRP A 67 -17.03 16.40 9.14
N ASP A 68 -18.31 16.63 8.84
CA ASP A 68 -19.05 15.77 7.90
C ASP A 68 -18.53 15.88 6.45
N HIS A 69 -17.98 17.04 6.08
CA HIS A 69 -17.30 17.22 4.79
C HIS A 69 -15.92 16.55 4.75
N LEU A 70 -15.24 16.44 5.90
CA LEU A 70 -14.05 15.60 6.04
C LEU A 70 -14.43 14.12 5.87
N LYS A 71 -15.46 13.63 6.59
CA LYS A 71 -15.95 12.25 6.49
C LYS A 71 -16.34 11.88 5.06
N ILE A 72 -17.21 12.67 4.44
CA ILE A 72 -17.77 12.37 3.11
C ILE A 72 -16.72 12.38 2.00
N SER A 73 -15.55 12.99 2.23
CA SER A 73 -14.44 12.94 1.27
C SER A 73 -14.00 11.50 0.95
N ILE A 74 -14.14 10.57 1.90
CA ILE A 74 -13.79 9.16 1.75
C ILE A 74 -14.76 8.47 0.77
N PRO A 75 -16.08 8.35 1.03
CA PRO A 75 -17.01 7.72 0.10
C PRO A 75 -17.03 8.38 -1.28
N MET A 76 -16.85 9.71 -1.37
CA MET A 76 -16.77 10.40 -2.66
C MET A 76 -15.54 9.95 -3.47
N CYS A 77 -14.34 9.93 -2.88
CA CYS A 77 -13.14 9.47 -3.58
C CYS A 77 -13.20 7.98 -3.92
N LEU A 78 -13.79 7.16 -3.02
CA LEU A 78 -14.00 5.74 -3.26
C LEU A 78 -14.93 5.49 -4.45
N SER A 79 -16.07 6.20 -4.51
CA SER A 79 -17.02 6.07 -5.64
C SER A 79 -16.37 6.43 -6.98
N LEU A 80 -15.52 7.47 -7.01
CA LEU A 80 -14.79 7.87 -8.21
C LEU A 80 -13.71 6.86 -8.61
N GLY A 81 -13.00 6.30 -7.64
CA GLY A 81 -12.05 5.22 -7.86
C GLY A 81 -12.70 3.99 -8.52
N LEU A 82 -13.88 3.58 -8.05
CA LEU A 82 -14.63 2.45 -8.59
C LEU A 82 -15.03 2.61 -10.06
N VAL A 83 -15.28 3.84 -10.50
CA VAL A 83 -15.61 4.16 -11.91
C VAL A 83 -14.38 4.57 -12.73
N GLY A 84 -13.17 4.24 -12.25
CA GLY A 84 -11.91 4.42 -12.97
C GLY A 84 -11.23 5.78 -12.78
N VAL A 85 -11.85 6.73 -12.07
CA VAL A 85 -11.28 8.06 -11.80
C VAL A 85 -10.45 8.03 -10.52
N SER A 86 -9.32 7.31 -10.57
CA SER A 86 -8.46 7.05 -9.40
C SER A 86 -7.71 8.26 -8.87
N PHE A 87 -7.51 9.30 -9.68
CA PHE A 87 -6.77 10.51 -9.26
C PHE A 87 -7.71 11.56 -8.69
N CYS A 88 -8.31 11.26 -7.53
CA CYS A 88 -9.31 12.08 -6.86
C CYS A 88 -8.86 12.55 -5.47
N GLY A 89 -9.40 13.68 -5.01
CA GLY A 89 -9.25 14.19 -3.65
C GLY A 89 -10.29 15.26 -3.32
N ALA A 90 -10.33 15.68 -2.06
CA ALA A 90 -11.13 16.81 -1.59
C ALA A 90 -10.22 17.94 -1.08
N ASP A 91 -10.73 19.17 -1.04
CA ASP A 91 -9.95 20.31 -0.56
C ASP A 91 -9.67 20.19 0.95
N VAL A 92 -8.40 20.08 1.29
CA VAL A 92 -7.93 19.93 2.67
C VAL A 92 -8.20 21.21 3.45
N GLY A 93 -8.89 21.06 4.58
CA GLY A 93 -9.40 22.14 5.42
C GLY A 93 -10.73 22.75 4.99
N GLY A 94 -11.33 22.29 3.88
CA GLY A 94 -12.65 22.70 3.39
C GLY A 94 -12.66 24.06 2.69
N PHE A 95 -13.20 24.13 1.47
CA PHE A 95 -13.17 25.34 0.65
C PHE A 95 -13.89 26.53 1.32
N PHE A 96 -15.14 26.37 1.73
CA PHE A 96 -15.89 27.38 2.47
C PHE A 96 -15.64 27.31 3.98
N LYS A 97 -15.86 28.42 4.69
CA LYS A 97 -15.73 28.56 6.15
C LYS A 97 -14.29 28.42 6.64
N SER A 98 -14.10 28.52 7.97
CA SER A 98 -12.79 28.39 8.62
C SER A 98 -12.78 27.14 9.49
N PRO A 99 -11.87 26.17 9.27
CA PRO A 99 -11.80 24.99 10.11
C PRO A 99 -11.27 25.34 11.50
N SER A 100 -11.70 24.58 12.52
CA SER A 100 -10.96 24.53 13.79
C SER A 100 -9.56 23.98 13.54
N THR A 101 -8.62 24.25 14.45
CA THR A 101 -7.26 23.73 14.31
C THR A 101 -7.21 22.21 14.34
N GLU A 102 -8.04 21.58 15.18
CA GLU A 102 -8.19 20.13 15.23
C GLU A 102 -8.65 19.57 13.89
N LEU A 103 -9.74 20.14 13.33
CA LEU A 103 -10.27 19.73 12.03
C LEU A 103 -9.21 19.86 10.93
N LEU A 104 -8.45 20.97 10.91
CA LEU A 104 -7.39 21.15 9.91
C LEU A 104 -6.33 20.06 10.01
N VAL A 105 -5.86 19.74 11.23
CA VAL A 105 -4.88 18.65 11.45
C VAL A 105 -5.45 17.31 10.96
N ARG A 106 -6.68 16.95 11.36
CA ARG A 106 -7.33 15.71 10.92
C ARG A 106 -7.54 15.65 9.41
N TRP A 107 -7.78 16.79 8.77
CA TRP A 107 -7.91 16.86 7.32
C TRP A 107 -6.56 16.64 6.62
N TYR A 108 -5.46 17.19 7.14
CA TYR A 108 -4.13 16.88 6.61
C TYR A 108 -3.78 15.40 6.76
N GLN A 109 -4.15 14.78 7.88
CA GLN A 109 -3.96 13.34 8.11
C GLN A 109 -4.75 12.49 7.11
N THR A 110 -6.02 12.83 6.88
CA THR A 110 -6.88 12.14 5.90
C THR A 110 -6.40 12.36 4.46
N GLY A 111 -6.16 13.62 4.08
CA GLY A 111 -5.75 13.99 2.73
C GLY A 111 -4.36 13.45 2.35
N ALA A 112 -3.45 13.30 3.31
CA ALA A 112 -2.16 12.65 3.09
C ALA A 112 -2.31 11.22 2.54
N TYR A 113 -3.42 10.56 2.87
CA TYR A 113 -3.78 9.22 2.43
C TYR A 113 -4.80 9.18 1.28
N GLN A 114 -5.12 10.31 0.63
CA GLN A 114 -5.96 10.37 -0.57
C GLN A 114 -5.14 10.60 -1.86
N PRO A 115 -5.56 10.09 -3.03
CA PRO A 115 -4.76 10.13 -4.25
C PRO A 115 -4.32 11.54 -4.68
N PHE A 116 -5.25 12.51 -4.75
CA PHE A 116 -4.95 13.92 -4.97
C PHE A 116 -4.98 14.69 -3.65
N PHE A 117 -3.87 15.36 -3.32
CA PHE A 117 -3.69 16.00 -2.01
C PHE A 117 -3.40 17.50 -2.17
N ARG A 118 -4.42 18.33 -1.95
CA ARG A 118 -4.37 19.79 -2.07
C ARG A 118 -5.09 20.46 -0.90
N ALA A 119 -4.44 21.45 -0.28
CA ALA A 119 -5.13 22.42 0.57
C ALA A 119 -5.55 23.63 -0.29
N HIS A 120 -6.82 24.00 -0.21
CA HIS A 120 -7.39 25.12 -0.96
C HIS A 120 -8.55 25.75 -0.17
N ALA A 121 -8.78 27.06 -0.35
CA ALA A 121 -9.68 27.85 0.47
C ALA A 121 -10.39 28.93 -0.35
N HIS A 122 -11.61 29.30 0.05
CA HIS A 122 -12.40 30.38 -0.54
C HIS A 122 -11.79 31.76 -0.26
N LEU A 123 -12.10 32.74 -1.11
CA LEU A 123 -11.60 34.12 -1.06
C LEU A 123 -11.74 34.77 0.32
N ASP A 124 -12.89 34.58 0.96
CA ASP A 124 -13.23 35.24 2.24
C ASP A 124 -12.66 34.54 3.48
N THR A 125 -11.90 33.46 3.30
CA THR A 125 -11.34 32.70 4.43
C THR A 125 -10.04 33.34 4.93
N PRO A 126 -9.76 33.27 6.25
CA PRO A 126 -8.44 33.60 6.77
C PRO A 126 -7.36 32.72 6.14
N ARG A 127 -6.14 33.27 6.08
CA ARG A 127 -4.95 32.51 5.67
C ARG A 127 -4.77 31.29 6.58
N ARG A 128 -4.49 30.15 5.95
CA ARG A 128 -4.37 28.86 6.66
C ARG A 128 -3.27 27.98 6.10
N GLU A 129 -2.17 28.59 5.64
CA GLU A 129 -0.93 27.86 5.44
C GLU A 129 -0.55 27.13 6.74
N PRO A 130 -0.02 25.89 6.66
CA PRO A 130 0.05 24.99 7.81
C PRO A 130 0.98 25.47 8.93
N TRP A 131 1.85 26.44 8.68
CA TRP A 131 2.73 27.06 9.68
C TRP A 131 2.07 28.19 10.49
N LEU A 132 0.83 28.58 10.17
CA LEU A 132 0.12 29.66 10.87
C LEU A 132 -0.56 29.23 12.18
N PHE A 133 -0.64 27.92 12.45
CA PHE A 133 -1.39 27.34 13.58
C PHE A 133 -0.53 27.00 14.81
N GLY A 134 0.59 27.70 14.97
CA GLY A 134 1.54 27.47 16.06
C GLY A 134 2.41 26.21 15.86
N PRO A 135 3.51 26.09 16.64
CA PRO A 135 4.54 25.08 16.41
C PRO A 135 4.06 23.63 16.59
N GLU A 136 3.15 23.38 17.53
CA GLU A 136 2.60 22.06 17.81
C GLU A 136 1.78 21.53 16.63
N ASN A 137 0.76 22.27 16.19
CA ASN A 137 -0.08 21.87 15.05
C ASN A 137 0.71 21.82 13.74
N THR A 138 1.67 22.73 13.57
CA THR A 138 2.61 22.67 12.44
C THR A 138 3.38 21.35 12.44
N ALA A 139 3.82 20.86 13.61
CA ALA A 139 4.52 19.58 13.70
C ALA A 139 3.63 18.38 13.36
N LEU A 140 2.36 18.40 13.81
CA LEU A 140 1.37 17.37 13.49
C LEU A 140 1.08 17.32 11.98
N ILE A 141 0.83 18.48 11.35
CA ILE A 141 0.63 18.57 9.90
C ILE A 141 1.89 18.16 9.14
N ARG A 142 3.07 18.60 9.60
CA ARG A 142 4.35 18.22 9.01
C ARG A 142 4.53 16.70 9.01
N GLU A 143 4.14 16.02 10.07
CA GLU A 143 4.26 14.56 10.14
C GLU A 143 3.34 13.87 9.12
N ALA A 144 2.08 14.29 8.97
CA ALA A 144 1.19 13.77 7.92
C ALA A 144 1.79 13.97 6.50
N VAL A 145 2.34 15.16 6.23
CA VAL A 145 3.02 15.45 4.95
C VAL A 145 4.25 14.57 4.78
N ARG A 146 5.07 14.36 5.83
CA ARG A 146 6.25 13.50 5.77
C ARG A 146 5.89 12.05 5.48
N GLN A 147 4.81 11.53 6.06
CA GLN A 147 4.31 10.18 5.77
C GLN A 147 3.89 10.03 4.30
N ARG A 148 3.15 11.01 3.76
CA ARG A 148 2.82 11.06 2.32
C ARG A 148 4.08 11.03 1.46
N TYR A 149 5.07 11.88 1.75
CA TYR A 149 6.32 11.94 0.99
C TYR A 149 7.11 10.64 1.06
N ALA A 150 7.20 10.02 2.25
CA ALA A 150 7.87 8.74 2.41
C ALA A 150 7.20 7.62 1.60
N LEU A 151 5.88 7.67 1.43
CA LEU A 151 5.09 6.70 0.66
C LEU A 151 5.03 6.99 -0.85
N LEU A 152 5.63 8.07 -1.36
CA LEU A 152 5.58 8.39 -2.80
C LEU A 152 5.96 7.22 -3.72
N PRO A 153 6.95 6.36 -3.41
CA PRO A 153 7.24 5.18 -4.24
C PRO A 153 6.06 4.21 -4.34
N TYR A 154 5.34 4.01 -3.22
CA TYR A 154 4.16 3.15 -3.19
C TYR A 154 2.99 3.79 -3.94
N TRP A 155 2.72 5.08 -3.71
CA TRP A 155 1.72 5.83 -4.48
C TRP A 155 1.96 5.73 -5.98
N TYR A 156 3.21 5.94 -6.40
CA TYR A 156 3.58 5.93 -7.81
C TYR A 156 3.42 4.54 -8.44
N GLN A 157 3.76 3.48 -7.70
CA GLN A 157 3.49 2.09 -8.10
C GLN A 157 1.98 1.82 -8.26
N LEU A 158 1.13 2.34 -7.36
CA LEU A 158 -0.31 2.17 -7.48
C LEU A 158 -0.89 2.92 -8.68
N PHE A 159 -0.39 4.12 -8.98
CA PHE A 159 -0.79 4.85 -10.19
C PHE A 159 -0.32 4.16 -11.47
N TYR A 160 0.85 3.49 -11.45
CA TYR A 160 1.27 2.62 -12.54
C TYR A 160 0.30 1.44 -12.74
N HIS A 161 -0.16 0.80 -11.66
CA HIS A 161 -1.19 -0.25 -11.75
C HIS A 161 -2.52 0.29 -12.29
N ALA A 162 -2.96 1.46 -11.83
CA ALA A 162 -4.16 2.12 -12.34
C ALA A 162 -4.05 2.43 -13.83
N HIS A 163 -2.89 2.92 -14.30
CA HIS A 163 -2.62 3.17 -15.72
C HIS A 163 -2.68 1.90 -16.57
N HIS A 164 -2.13 0.78 -16.10
CA HIS A 164 -2.04 -0.45 -16.88
C HIS A 164 -3.30 -1.33 -16.84
N SER A 165 -4.01 -1.33 -15.70
CA SER A 165 -5.09 -2.30 -15.45
C SER A 165 -6.42 -1.67 -15.07
N GLY A 166 -6.47 -0.35 -14.88
CA GLY A 166 -7.67 0.35 -14.40
C GLY A 166 -8.00 0.09 -12.92
N GLN A 167 -7.16 -0.65 -12.19
CA GLN A 167 -7.38 -0.90 -10.76
C GLN A 167 -7.41 0.40 -9.96
N PRO A 168 -8.36 0.58 -9.02
CA PRO A 168 -8.41 1.79 -8.21
C PRO A 168 -7.19 1.92 -7.30
N VAL A 169 -6.66 3.14 -7.17
CA VAL A 169 -5.56 3.43 -6.22
C VAL A 169 -6.07 3.34 -4.77
N MET A 170 -7.21 3.97 -4.51
CA MET A 170 -7.93 3.95 -3.23
C MET A 170 -9.15 3.03 -3.40
N ARG A 171 -9.28 2.01 -2.55
CA ARG A 171 -10.26 0.92 -2.72
C ARG A 171 -11.17 0.79 -1.50
N PRO A 172 -12.49 0.61 -1.68
CA PRO A 172 -13.35 0.05 -0.64
C PRO A 172 -12.85 -1.34 -0.26
N LEU A 173 -13.02 -1.74 0.99
CA LEU A 173 -12.54 -3.05 1.46
C LEU A 173 -13.12 -4.22 0.66
N TRP A 174 -14.41 -4.14 0.27
CA TRP A 174 -15.08 -5.22 -0.45
C TRP A 174 -14.46 -5.55 -1.81
N VAL A 175 -13.67 -4.64 -2.39
CA VAL A 175 -12.92 -4.91 -3.64
C VAL A 175 -11.87 -6.00 -3.41
N GLU A 176 -11.21 -5.99 -2.24
CA GLU A 176 -10.20 -7.00 -1.86
C GLU A 176 -10.81 -8.17 -1.07
N TYR A 177 -11.97 -7.96 -0.43
CA TYR A 177 -12.67 -8.94 0.39
C TYR A 177 -14.12 -9.17 -0.08
N PRO A 178 -14.35 -9.63 -1.32
CA PRO A 178 -15.69 -9.70 -1.90
C PRO A 178 -16.60 -10.76 -1.25
N GLN A 179 -16.04 -11.70 -0.49
CA GLN A 179 -16.82 -12.68 0.28
C GLN A 179 -17.17 -12.19 1.70
N ASP A 180 -16.59 -11.08 2.15
CA ASP A 180 -16.81 -10.53 3.48
C ASP A 180 -17.90 -9.46 3.43
N THR A 181 -19.15 -9.88 3.66
CA THR A 181 -20.33 -9.01 3.56
C THR A 181 -20.32 -7.84 4.55
N ALA A 182 -19.56 -7.94 5.64
CA ALA A 182 -19.40 -6.83 6.59
C ALA A 182 -18.73 -5.61 5.93
N THR A 183 -17.98 -5.80 4.85
CA THR A 183 -17.23 -4.73 4.17
C THR A 183 -18.04 -3.95 3.13
N PHE A 184 -19.25 -4.40 2.78
CA PHE A 184 -19.97 -3.89 1.60
C PHE A 184 -20.46 -2.45 1.76
N SER A 185 -20.83 -2.06 2.98
CA SER A 185 -21.30 -0.71 3.31
C SER A 185 -20.26 0.13 4.04
N MET A 186 -19.03 -0.37 4.23
CA MET A 186 -17.97 0.37 4.91
C MET A 186 -17.41 1.45 3.99
N ASP A 187 -17.48 2.70 4.44
CA ASP A 187 -17.03 3.88 3.70
C ASP A 187 -16.24 4.90 4.54
N ASP A 188 -15.94 4.56 5.80
CA ASP A 188 -15.11 5.32 6.74
C ASP A 188 -13.66 4.80 6.83
N GLN A 189 -13.38 3.69 6.18
CA GLN A 189 -12.04 3.11 6.02
C GLN A 189 -11.83 2.57 4.61
N PHE A 190 -10.57 2.53 4.18
CA PHE A 190 -10.23 2.17 2.81
C PHE A 190 -8.85 1.51 2.74
N LEU A 191 -8.60 0.86 1.60
CA LEU A 191 -7.28 0.35 1.25
C LEU A 191 -6.60 1.28 0.25
N LEU A 192 -5.29 1.46 0.40
CA LEU A 192 -4.42 1.94 -0.67
C LEU A 192 -3.78 0.73 -1.34
N GLY A 193 -4.10 0.54 -2.62
CA GLY A 193 -3.88 -0.73 -3.28
C GLY A 193 -4.54 -1.85 -2.47
N ARG A 194 -3.79 -2.91 -2.22
CA ARG A 194 -4.22 -4.04 -1.37
C ARG A 194 -3.49 -4.13 -0.03
N ASP A 195 -2.50 -3.27 0.21
CA ASP A 195 -1.46 -3.51 1.22
C ASP A 195 -1.54 -2.58 2.44
N LEU A 196 -2.18 -1.41 2.33
CA LEU A 196 -2.36 -0.48 3.46
C LEU A 196 -3.84 -0.23 3.72
N LEU A 197 -4.29 -0.53 4.94
CA LEU A 197 -5.61 -0.13 5.45
C LEU A 197 -5.47 1.19 6.21
N VAL A 198 -6.35 2.13 5.90
CA VAL A 198 -6.37 3.47 6.48
C VAL A 198 -7.76 3.70 7.08
N HIS A 199 -7.81 4.11 8.35
CA HIS A 199 -9.04 4.53 9.02
C HIS A 199 -8.80 5.90 9.69
N PRO A 200 -8.95 7.00 8.94
CA PRO A 200 -8.67 8.34 9.45
C PRO A 200 -9.61 8.71 10.59
N VAL A 201 -9.15 9.55 11.51
CA VAL A 201 -10.00 10.13 12.56
C VAL A 201 -10.78 11.30 11.98
N THR A 202 -12.10 11.16 11.89
CA THR A 202 -13.00 12.12 11.21
C THR A 202 -14.10 12.66 12.12
N GLU A 203 -13.96 12.47 13.44
CA GLU A 203 -14.86 12.98 14.48
C GLU A 203 -14.12 13.95 15.42
N GLU A 204 -14.81 15.00 15.85
CA GLU A 204 -14.27 15.99 16.79
C GLU A 204 -14.02 15.40 18.18
N GLY A 205 -12.87 15.68 18.78
CA GLY A 205 -12.54 15.26 20.14
C GLY A 205 -12.39 13.74 20.33
N ALA A 206 -12.30 12.98 19.23
CA ALA A 206 -12.21 11.53 19.27
C ALA A 206 -10.97 11.05 20.04
N ARG A 207 -11.19 10.10 20.96
CA ARG A 207 -10.14 9.45 21.78
C ARG A 207 -9.83 8.02 21.34
N GLY A 208 -10.62 7.50 20.41
CA GLY A 208 -10.40 6.20 19.79
C GLY A 208 -11.24 6.07 18.53
N VAL A 209 -10.87 5.12 17.69
CA VAL A 209 -11.65 4.68 16.53
C VAL A 209 -11.74 3.17 16.53
N THR A 210 -12.78 2.60 15.90
CA THR A 210 -12.95 1.15 15.77
C THR A 210 -12.73 0.78 14.32
N ALA A 211 -11.53 0.30 13.98
CA ALA A 211 -11.23 -0.16 12.63
C ALA A 211 -11.60 -1.64 12.48
N TYR A 212 -12.31 -1.99 11.40
CA TYR A 212 -12.46 -3.39 10.99
C TYR A 212 -11.20 -3.85 10.24
N LEU A 213 -10.48 -4.83 10.78
CA LEU A 213 -9.36 -5.47 10.12
C LEU A 213 -9.87 -6.73 9.41
N PRO A 214 -10.02 -6.76 8.07
CA PRO A 214 -10.62 -7.89 7.36
C PRO A 214 -9.66 -9.07 7.21
N GLY A 215 -10.17 -10.18 6.66
CA GLY A 215 -9.37 -11.35 6.26
C GLY A 215 -9.15 -12.38 7.37
N LYS A 216 -9.97 -13.44 7.40
CA LYS A 216 -9.78 -14.56 8.33
C LYS A 216 -8.45 -15.26 8.06
N GLY A 217 -7.58 -15.34 9.07
CA GLY A 217 -6.25 -15.92 8.93
C GLY A 217 -5.22 -14.98 8.29
N GLU A 218 -5.57 -13.72 8.08
CA GLU A 218 -4.62 -12.65 7.77
C GLU A 218 -4.12 -11.97 9.05
N VAL A 219 -3.10 -11.14 8.90
CA VAL A 219 -2.53 -10.33 9.98
C VAL A 219 -2.26 -8.93 9.45
N TRP A 220 -2.35 -7.94 10.33
CA TRP A 220 -2.20 -6.53 10.04
C TRP A 220 -1.20 -5.94 11.04
N PHE A 221 -0.29 -5.11 10.55
CA PHE A 221 0.73 -4.47 11.38
C PHE A 221 0.48 -2.98 11.42
N ASP A 222 0.32 -2.41 12.62
CA ASP A 222 0.32 -0.96 12.79
C ASP A 222 1.64 -0.39 12.23
N VAL A 223 1.55 0.60 11.34
CA VAL A 223 2.74 1.10 10.62
C VAL A 223 3.67 1.97 11.47
N HIS A 224 3.23 2.41 12.64
CA HIS A 224 3.98 3.23 13.58
C HIS A 224 4.58 2.40 14.71
N THR A 225 3.76 1.53 15.32
CA THR A 225 4.17 0.73 16.48
C THR A 225 4.70 -0.64 16.09
N PHE A 226 4.43 -1.11 14.86
CA PHE A 226 4.66 -2.48 14.39
C PHE A 226 3.88 -3.56 15.15
N GLN A 227 2.91 -3.17 15.97
CA GLN A 227 2.05 -4.12 16.67
C GLN A 227 1.28 -4.96 15.66
N LYS A 228 1.30 -6.27 15.87
CA LYS A 228 0.61 -7.25 15.04
C LYS A 228 -0.80 -7.48 15.57
N HIS A 229 -1.78 -7.45 14.67
CA HIS A 229 -3.18 -7.76 14.91
C HIS A 229 -3.63 -8.86 13.96
N ASN A 230 -4.53 -9.74 14.39
CA ASN A 230 -5.16 -10.72 13.50
C ASN A 230 -6.24 -10.04 12.65
N GLY A 231 -6.57 -10.60 11.48
CA GLY A 231 -7.72 -10.15 10.70
C GLY A 231 -9.05 -10.74 11.19
N ALA A 232 -10.13 -10.38 10.49
CA ALA A 232 -11.53 -10.65 10.83
C ALA A 232 -11.92 -10.18 12.24
N GLN A 233 -11.55 -8.94 12.61
CA GLN A 233 -11.92 -8.35 13.90
C GLN A 233 -12.18 -6.86 13.83
N ASN A 234 -13.01 -6.36 14.74
CA ASN A 234 -13.13 -4.94 15.06
C ASN A 234 -12.09 -4.59 16.14
N LEU A 235 -11.16 -3.71 15.82
CA LEU A 235 -10.10 -3.28 16.73
C LEU A 235 -10.37 -1.84 17.20
N TYR A 236 -10.58 -1.67 18.50
CA TYR A 236 -10.58 -0.34 19.11
C TYR A 236 -9.13 0.16 19.24
N ILE A 237 -8.87 1.33 18.67
CA ILE A 237 -7.55 1.94 18.59
C ILE A 237 -7.61 3.27 19.35
N PRO A 238 -6.92 3.41 20.49
CA PRO A 238 -6.78 4.70 21.15
C PRO A 238 -6.08 5.69 20.22
N VAL A 239 -6.65 6.88 20.05
CA VAL A 239 -6.08 7.93 19.20
C VAL A 239 -5.83 9.20 20.00
N THR A 240 -4.74 9.87 19.63
CA THR A 240 -4.44 11.25 20.01
C THR A 240 -4.48 12.12 18.76
N ILE A 241 -4.27 13.43 18.90
CA ILE A 241 -4.22 14.33 17.74
C ILE A 241 -3.09 14.00 16.76
N SER A 242 -2.02 13.29 17.19
CA SER A 242 -0.93 12.85 16.32
C SER A 242 -1.16 11.50 15.64
N SER A 243 -2.17 10.73 16.08
CA SER A 243 -2.43 9.39 15.58
C SER A 243 -3.04 9.42 14.17
N ILE A 244 -2.50 8.61 13.26
CA ILE A 244 -3.10 8.31 11.95
C ILE A 244 -3.22 6.78 11.87
N PRO A 245 -4.42 6.21 12.11
CA PRO A 245 -4.59 4.75 12.12
C PRO A 245 -4.35 4.14 10.73
N VAL A 246 -3.21 3.47 10.58
CA VAL A 246 -2.79 2.84 9.32
C VAL A 246 -2.16 1.49 9.60
N PHE A 247 -2.57 0.47 8.84
CA PHE A 247 -2.15 -0.90 9.02
C PHE A 247 -1.61 -1.48 7.72
N GLN A 248 -0.42 -2.08 7.77
CA GLN A 248 0.15 -2.83 6.66
C GLN A 248 -0.29 -4.30 6.72
N ARG A 249 -0.84 -4.80 5.61
CA ARG A 249 -1.28 -6.20 5.47
C ARG A 249 -0.08 -7.14 5.48
N GLY A 250 -0.14 -8.21 6.27
CA GLY A 250 0.82 -9.31 6.21
C GLY A 250 0.77 -10.00 4.85
N GLY A 251 1.93 -10.25 4.25
CA GLY A 251 2.03 -10.66 2.85
C GLY A 251 2.50 -9.56 1.90
N SER A 252 2.72 -8.34 2.39
CA SER A 252 3.08 -7.19 1.55
C SER A 252 4.53 -6.72 1.74
N ILE A 253 5.09 -6.12 0.69
CA ILE A 253 6.36 -5.40 0.73
C ILE A 253 6.15 -4.00 0.18
N ILE A 254 6.37 -2.98 1.02
CA ILE A 254 6.14 -1.58 0.66
C ILE A 254 7.47 -0.82 0.60
N PRO A 255 7.88 -0.30 -0.58
CA PRO A 255 9.03 0.58 -0.69
C PRO A 255 8.69 2.00 -0.20
N ARG A 256 9.58 2.59 0.59
CA ARG A 256 9.46 3.98 1.09
C ARG A 256 10.78 4.72 0.91
N LYS A 257 10.74 6.05 0.74
CA LYS A 257 11.93 6.91 0.83
C LYS A 257 11.92 7.63 2.16
N ALA A 258 12.67 7.09 3.14
CA ALA A 258 12.67 7.61 4.51
C ALA A 258 13.34 9.00 4.66
N ARG A 259 14.18 9.38 3.69
CA ARG A 259 14.82 10.70 3.62
C ARG A 259 13.87 11.73 3.02
N VAL A 260 12.87 12.15 3.80
CA VAL A 260 11.90 13.15 3.32
C VAL A 260 12.59 14.51 3.10
N ARG A 261 12.39 15.09 1.91
CA ARG A 261 12.94 16.39 1.52
C ARG A 261 11.83 17.41 1.23
N ARG A 262 12.21 18.56 0.70
CA ARG A 262 11.30 19.70 0.43
C ARG A 262 10.35 19.50 -0.75
N SER A 263 10.66 18.59 -1.67
CA SER A 263 9.86 18.26 -2.87
C SER A 263 10.16 16.84 -3.33
N SER A 264 9.26 16.26 -4.15
CA SER A 264 9.44 14.92 -4.72
C SER A 264 10.67 14.86 -5.63
N SER A 265 10.93 15.91 -6.42
CA SER A 265 12.12 16.02 -7.28
C SER A 265 13.42 15.95 -6.48
N CYS A 266 13.49 16.56 -5.29
CA CYS A 266 14.66 16.42 -4.43
C CYS A 266 14.87 14.99 -3.93
N MET A 267 13.82 14.15 -3.91
CA MET A 267 13.88 12.76 -3.45
C MET A 267 14.16 11.76 -4.58
N GLU A 268 14.25 12.18 -5.84
CA GLU A 268 14.35 11.29 -7.01
C GLU A 268 15.48 10.27 -6.90
N HIS A 269 16.65 10.69 -6.43
CA HIS A 269 17.84 9.83 -6.27
C HIS A 269 18.07 9.32 -4.85
N ASP A 270 17.16 9.60 -3.91
CA ASP A 270 17.27 9.07 -2.55
C ASP A 270 17.06 7.55 -2.49
N PRO A 271 17.68 6.88 -1.53
CA PRO A 271 17.52 5.45 -1.34
C PRO A 271 16.14 5.03 -0.83
N TYR A 272 15.84 3.75 -1.04
CA TYR A 272 14.63 3.10 -0.55
C TYR A 272 14.89 2.34 0.76
N THR A 273 13.88 2.36 1.63
CA THR A 273 13.68 1.40 2.71
C THR A 273 12.55 0.47 2.32
N LEU A 274 12.75 -0.85 2.42
CA LEU A 274 11.70 -1.84 2.18
C LEU A 274 11.05 -2.27 3.50
N PHE A 275 9.74 -2.14 3.61
CA PHE A 275 8.96 -2.63 4.74
C PHE A 275 8.27 -3.94 4.35
N VAL A 276 8.80 -5.07 4.84
CA VAL A 276 8.36 -6.44 4.55
C VAL A 276 7.47 -6.92 5.69
N ALA A 277 6.15 -6.92 5.51
CA ALA A 277 5.22 -7.45 6.50
C ALA A 277 4.94 -8.94 6.21
N LEU A 278 5.40 -9.85 7.05
CA LEU A 278 5.22 -11.29 6.80
C LEU A 278 3.78 -11.73 7.09
N SER A 279 3.21 -12.49 6.15
CA SER A 279 1.97 -13.24 6.38
C SER A 279 2.20 -14.38 7.40
N PRO A 280 1.14 -15.02 7.94
CA PRO A 280 1.30 -16.18 8.81
C PRO A 280 2.07 -17.35 8.16
N LYS A 281 2.03 -17.45 6.82
CA LYS A 281 2.82 -18.41 6.03
C LYS A 281 4.27 -17.96 5.79
N ARG A 282 4.71 -16.88 6.43
CA ARG A 282 6.05 -16.27 6.31
C ARG A 282 6.42 -15.92 4.87
N PHE A 283 5.42 -15.47 4.13
CA PHE A 283 5.55 -14.98 2.77
C PHE A 283 5.24 -13.48 2.72
N ALA A 284 5.88 -12.76 1.81
CA ALA A 284 5.50 -11.40 1.43
C ALA A 284 5.89 -11.08 -0.01
N GLN A 285 5.16 -10.18 -0.67
CA GLN A 285 5.46 -9.71 -2.01
C GLN A 285 5.10 -8.24 -2.19
N GLY A 286 5.80 -7.58 -3.11
CA GLY A 286 5.52 -6.20 -3.48
C GLY A 286 6.23 -5.83 -4.75
N GLU A 287 5.99 -4.62 -5.23
CA GLU A 287 6.55 -4.11 -6.48
C GLU A 287 7.14 -2.71 -6.29
N LEU A 288 8.04 -2.34 -7.19
CA LEU A 288 8.59 -0.99 -7.30
C LEU A 288 8.72 -0.60 -8.77
N TYR A 289 8.12 0.52 -9.11
CA TYR A 289 8.15 1.13 -10.44
C TYR A 289 8.93 2.44 -10.37
N ILE A 290 9.86 2.63 -11.30
CA ILE A 290 10.71 3.81 -11.41
C ILE A 290 10.83 4.20 -12.88
N ASP A 291 10.58 5.45 -13.20
CA ASP A 291 10.93 6.10 -14.46
C ASP A 291 11.49 7.50 -14.13
N ASP A 292 11.60 8.39 -15.12
CA ASP A 292 12.04 9.78 -14.89
C ASP A 292 11.01 10.65 -14.14
N GLY A 293 9.81 10.14 -13.89
CA GLY A 293 8.78 10.83 -13.12
C GLY A 293 7.97 11.88 -13.90
N HIS A 294 8.32 12.23 -15.15
CA HIS A 294 7.60 13.29 -15.87
C HIS A 294 7.38 13.09 -17.38
N THR A 295 8.15 12.26 -18.08
CA THR A 295 8.03 12.13 -19.56
C THR A 295 7.20 10.93 -20.02
N PHE A 296 6.93 10.83 -21.32
CA PHE A 296 6.38 9.62 -21.97
C PHE A 296 7.44 8.57 -22.36
N ASN A 297 8.70 8.71 -21.94
CA ASN A 297 9.75 7.76 -22.31
C ASN A 297 9.50 6.34 -21.81
N PHE A 298 8.75 6.17 -20.72
CA PHE A 298 8.32 4.84 -20.25
C PHE A 298 7.53 4.07 -21.31
N ASP A 299 6.72 4.76 -22.12
CA ASP A 299 5.93 4.14 -23.17
C ASP A 299 6.67 4.13 -24.52
N LYS A 300 7.19 5.30 -24.94
CA LYS A 300 7.82 5.50 -26.25
C LYS A 300 9.16 4.79 -26.41
N GLN A 301 9.95 4.77 -25.34
CA GLN A 301 11.33 4.27 -25.35
C GLN A 301 11.54 3.10 -24.38
N LYS A 302 10.48 2.65 -23.70
CA LYS A 302 10.54 1.65 -22.63
C LYS A 302 11.61 2.00 -21.58
N GLN A 303 11.68 3.27 -21.20
CA GLN A 303 12.59 3.77 -20.17
C GLN A 303 11.93 3.74 -18.79
N PHE A 304 12.00 2.60 -18.14
CA PHE A 304 11.59 2.42 -16.75
C PHE A 304 12.22 1.17 -16.13
N ILE A 305 12.09 1.04 -14.82
CA ILE A 305 12.42 -0.14 -14.02
C ILE A 305 11.12 -0.63 -13.38
N HIS A 306 10.83 -1.93 -13.47
CA HIS A 306 9.74 -2.56 -12.73
C HIS A 306 10.26 -3.79 -11.99
N ARG A 307 10.30 -3.72 -10.66
CA ARG A 307 10.85 -4.75 -9.78
C ARG A 307 9.73 -5.50 -9.09
N ARG A 308 9.90 -6.81 -8.93
CA ARG A 308 9.18 -7.61 -7.94
C ARG A 308 10.08 -7.91 -6.76
N PHE A 309 9.59 -7.62 -5.56
CA PHE A 309 10.15 -8.11 -4.31
C PHE A 309 9.37 -9.33 -3.84
N SER A 310 10.07 -10.36 -3.38
CA SER A 310 9.43 -11.55 -2.82
C SER A 310 10.23 -12.10 -1.67
N PHE A 311 9.57 -12.29 -0.53
CA PHE A 311 10.08 -12.98 0.64
C PHE A 311 9.45 -14.36 0.73
N ALA A 312 10.27 -15.41 0.66
CA ALA A 312 9.86 -16.79 0.88
C ALA A 312 11.07 -17.61 1.33
N ASN A 313 10.86 -18.67 2.12
CA ASN A 313 11.94 -19.58 2.54
C ASN A 313 13.13 -18.86 3.17
N ASN A 314 12.87 -17.86 4.02
CA ASN A 314 13.88 -16.99 4.64
C ASN A 314 14.76 -16.21 3.64
N ALA A 315 14.32 -16.02 2.40
CA ALA A 315 15.04 -15.24 1.40
C ALA A 315 14.16 -14.12 0.85
N LEU A 316 14.69 -12.89 0.85
CA LEU A 316 14.12 -11.74 0.15
C LEU A 316 14.83 -11.58 -1.19
N SER A 317 14.10 -11.54 -2.29
CA SER A 317 14.68 -11.35 -3.63
C SER A 317 14.06 -10.15 -4.35
N SER A 318 14.86 -9.51 -5.19
CA SER A 318 14.45 -8.52 -6.20
C SER A 318 14.62 -9.14 -7.58
N ARG A 319 13.57 -9.12 -8.40
CA ARG A 319 13.58 -9.64 -9.78
C ARG A 319 13.03 -8.61 -10.78
N ASN A 320 13.62 -8.55 -11.97
CA ASN A 320 13.14 -7.68 -13.04
C ASN A 320 11.83 -8.23 -13.63
N LEU A 321 10.77 -7.43 -13.65
CA LEU A 321 9.52 -7.75 -14.34
C LEU A 321 9.47 -7.21 -15.77
N ALA A 322 10.38 -6.31 -16.14
CA ALA A 322 10.45 -5.69 -17.46
C ALA A 322 11.87 -5.82 -18.05
N PRO A 323 12.30 -7.03 -18.47
CA PRO A 323 13.64 -7.22 -19.05
C PRO A 323 13.86 -6.47 -20.38
N GLY A 324 12.79 -6.07 -21.07
CA GLY A 324 12.86 -5.28 -22.29
C GLY A 324 12.94 -3.76 -22.08
N SER A 325 12.88 -3.27 -20.83
CA SER A 325 13.00 -1.85 -20.51
C SER A 325 14.45 -1.47 -20.19
N GLN A 326 14.84 -0.24 -20.52
CA GLN A 326 16.19 0.27 -20.26
C GLN A 326 16.12 1.60 -19.52
N PHE A 327 16.49 1.60 -18.23
CA PHE A 327 16.56 2.80 -17.43
C PHE A 327 17.56 2.61 -16.30
N THR A 328 18.32 3.66 -15.98
CA THR A 328 19.30 3.65 -14.90
C THR A 328 18.79 4.52 -13.75
N THR A 329 18.97 4.03 -12.52
CA THR A 329 18.66 4.81 -11.34
C THR A 329 19.87 4.88 -10.43
N PHE A 330 20.10 6.04 -9.82
CA PHE A 330 21.07 6.20 -8.74
C PHE A 330 20.54 5.74 -7.39
N SER A 331 19.24 5.43 -7.28
CA SER A 331 18.64 4.98 -6.02
C SER A 331 19.10 3.56 -5.65
N TRP A 332 19.32 3.33 -4.37
CA TRP A 332 19.72 2.03 -3.82
C TRP A 332 18.85 1.62 -2.64
N ILE A 333 18.96 0.38 -2.18
CA ILE A 333 18.29 -0.11 -0.97
C ILE A 333 19.19 0.18 0.24
N GLU A 334 18.80 1.13 1.09
CA GLU A 334 19.59 1.48 2.28
C GLU A 334 19.20 0.70 3.54
N LYS A 335 17.97 0.18 3.58
CA LYS A 335 17.42 -0.49 4.77
C LYS A 335 16.30 -1.45 4.39
N ILE A 336 16.22 -2.57 5.10
CA ILE A 336 15.11 -3.52 5.01
C ILE A 336 14.58 -3.74 6.43
N VAL A 337 13.29 -3.55 6.63
CA VAL A 337 12.59 -3.79 7.90
C VAL A 337 11.61 -4.94 7.68
N ILE A 338 11.75 -6.03 8.42
CA ILE A 338 10.92 -7.24 8.29
C ILE A 338 10.10 -7.42 9.57
N LEU A 339 8.77 -7.31 9.44
CA LEU A 339 7.80 -7.45 10.53
C LEU A 339 7.34 -8.91 10.63
N GLY A 340 7.27 -9.43 11.86
CA GLY A 340 6.94 -10.84 12.11
C GLY A 340 8.08 -11.81 11.77
N ALA A 341 9.31 -11.32 11.77
CA ALA A 341 10.51 -12.12 11.51
C ALA A 341 10.94 -12.92 12.75
N SER A 342 11.76 -13.94 12.53
CA SER A 342 12.52 -14.60 13.60
C SER A 342 13.95 -14.09 13.57
N LYS A 343 14.62 -14.04 14.73
CA LYS A 343 16.03 -13.64 14.80
C LYS A 343 16.90 -14.58 13.95
N PRO A 344 17.58 -14.07 12.91
CA PRO A 344 18.52 -14.90 12.15
C PRO A 344 19.83 -15.06 12.91
N SER A 345 20.58 -16.13 12.62
CA SER A 345 21.98 -16.25 13.02
C SER A 345 22.91 -15.44 12.11
N LYS A 346 22.52 -15.30 10.85
CA LYS A 346 23.30 -14.64 9.80
C LYS A 346 22.38 -14.09 8.71
N ALA A 347 22.72 -12.93 8.16
CA ALA A 347 22.08 -12.39 6.97
C ALA A 347 23.14 -12.19 5.88
N THR A 348 22.93 -12.80 4.72
CA THR A 348 23.85 -12.74 3.58
C THR A 348 23.15 -12.11 2.38
N LEU A 349 23.74 -11.06 1.82
CA LEU A 349 23.35 -10.48 0.54
C LEU A 349 24.12 -11.16 -0.59
N LYS A 350 23.41 -11.51 -1.66
CA LYS A 350 23.95 -12.03 -2.92
C LYS A 350 23.57 -11.09 -4.06
N THR A 351 24.55 -10.64 -4.82
CA THR A 351 24.39 -9.78 -6.01
C THR A 351 24.47 -10.59 -7.31
N PRO A 352 24.06 -10.04 -8.47
CA PRO A 352 24.00 -10.78 -9.74
C PRO A 352 25.34 -11.31 -10.24
N ASP A 353 26.43 -10.65 -9.86
CA ASP A 353 27.82 -11.06 -10.11
C ASP A 353 28.27 -12.27 -9.26
N GLY A 354 27.39 -12.81 -8.42
CA GLY A 354 27.67 -13.93 -7.53
C GLY A 354 28.40 -13.53 -6.25
N LYS A 355 28.70 -12.24 -6.04
CA LYS A 355 29.37 -11.77 -4.83
C LYS A 355 28.43 -11.89 -3.64
N GLU A 356 28.97 -12.43 -2.55
CA GLU A 356 28.28 -12.52 -1.26
C GLU A 356 28.86 -11.53 -0.25
N SER A 357 28.00 -10.94 0.57
CA SER A 357 28.41 -10.06 1.67
C SER A 357 27.52 -10.24 2.89
N LEU A 358 28.09 -10.03 4.07
CA LEU A 358 27.35 -10.09 5.33
C LEU A 358 26.63 -8.78 5.59
N LEU A 359 25.38 -8.86 6.02
CA LEU A 359 24.62 -7.71 6.45
C LEU A 359 24.56 -7.68 7.98
N GLU A 360 24.84 -6.50 8.53
CA GLU A 360 24.54 -6.19 9.92
C GLU A 360 23.02 -6.08 10.11
N PHE A 361 22.55 -6.54 11.26
CA PHE A 361 21.14 -6.48 11.61
C PHE A 361 20.89 -6.25 13.09
N GLU A 362 19.74 -5.64 13.37
CA GLU A 362 19.16 -5.51 14.70
C GLU A 362 17.85 -6.29 14.75
N PHE A 363 17.57 -6.92 15.88
CA PHE A 363 16.33 -7.66 16.09
C PHE A 363 15.65 -7.23 17.39
N ASP A 364 14.47 -6.65 17.26
CA ASP A 364 13.58 -6.39 18.39
C ASP A 364 12.77 -7.66 18.68
N THR A 365 13.05 -8.26 19.84
CA THR A 365 12.39 -9.51 20.26
C THR A 365 10.95 -9.28 20.71
N SER A 366 10.64 -8.11 21.25
CA SER A 366 9.29 -7.78 21.73
C SER A 366 8.30 -7.63 20.57
N MET A 367 8.75 -7.00 19.48
CA MET A 367 7.92 -6.74 18.30
C MET A 367 8.15 -7.75 17.16
N SER A 368 9.13 -8.64 17.29
CA SER A 368 9.56 -9.55 16.22
C SER A 368 9.92 -8.80 14.93
N VAL A 369 10.70 -7.72 15.06
CA VAL A 369 11.10 -6.84 13.95
C VAL A 369 12.59 -6.98 13.70
N LEU A 370 12.94 -7.37 12.46
CA LEU A 370 14.32 -7.44 11.98
C LEU A 370 14.64 -6.22 11.12
N THR A 371 15.69 -5.49 11.46
CA THR A 371 16.20 -4.38 10.66
C THR A 371 17.57 -4.73 10.09
N LEU A 372 17.65 -4.88 8.76
CA LEU A 372 18.92 -5.03 8.05
C LEU A 372 19.45 -3.65 7.65
N ARG A 373 20.70 -3.35 8.03
CA ARG A 373 21.32 -2.05 7.78
C ARG A 373 22.20 -2.10 6.53
N LYS A 374 22.09 -1.05 5.70
CA LYS A 374 22.94 -0.78 4.54
C LYS A 374 23.14 -1.96 3.56
N PRO A 375 22.07 -2.57 2.99
CA PRO A 375 22.25 -3.51 1.89
C PRO A 375 23.07 -2.92 0.72
N GLY A 376 22.88 -1.64 0.40
CA GLY A 376 23.75 -0.91 -0.54
C GLY A 376 23.60 -1.30 -2.01
N VAL A 377 22.63 -2.15 -2.34
CA VAL A 377 22.37 -2.62 -3.71
C VAL A 377 21.54 -1.62 -4.51
N ASN A 378 21.87 -1.45 -5.78
CA ASN A 378 21.09 -0.62 -6.69
C ASN A 378 19.63 -1.12 -6.79
N ALA A 379 18.66 -0.21 -6.72
CA ALA A 379 17.24 -0.56 -6.72
C ALA A 379 16.76 -1.16 -8.05
N GLY A 380 17.47 -0.91 -9.14
CA GLY A 380 17.18 -1.44 -10.48
C GLY A 380 17.69 -2.86 -10.74
N LEU A 381 18.52 -3.42 -9.85
CA LEU A 381 19.18 -4.70 -10.07
C LEU A 381 18.50 -5.87 -9.35
N ASP A 382 18.76 -7.06 -9.88
CA ASP A 382 18.50 -8.32 -9.18
C ASP A 382 19.41 -8.43 -7.95
N TRP A 383 18.90 -9.02 -6.87
CA TRP A 383 19.68 -9.35 -5.68
C TRP A 383 18.86 -10.28 -4.79
N THR A 384 19.51 -10.94 -3.84
CA THR A 384 18.83 -11.79 -2.85
C THR A 384 19.49 -11.65 -1.49
N VAL A 385 18.70 -11.44 -0.45
CA VAL A 385 19.13 -11.52 0.95
C VAL A 385 18.63 -12.84 1.53
N VAL A 386 19.53 -13.67 2.04
CA VAL A 386 19.21 -14.95 2.69
C VAL A 386 19.43 -14.81 4.19
N LEU A 387 18.41 -15.18 4.97
CA LEU A 387 18.44 -15.23 6.42
C LEU A 387 18.65 -16.68 6.87
N GLN A 388 19.76 -16.94 7.56
CA GLN A 388 20.01 -18.25 8.14
C GLN A 388 19.37 -18.31 9.52
N THR A 389 18.74 -19.45 9.81
CA THR A 389 18.17 -19.73 11.13
C THR A 389 19.11 -20.66 11.89
N ILE A 390 19.10 -20.56 13.22
CA ILE A 390 19.83 -21.50 14.06
C ILE A 390 19.14 -22.85 13.89
N GLN A 391 19.85 -23.84 13.32
CA GLN A 391 19.42 -25.23 13.43
C GLN A 391 19.57 -25.63 14.90
N THR A 392 18.50 -25.58 15.67
CA THR A 392 18.42 -26.38 16.90
C THR A 392 18.46 -27.84 16.45
N HIS A 393 19.63 -28.45 16.51
CA HIS A 393 19.74 -29.90 16.46
C HIS A 393 19.01 -30.42 17.71
N ASN A 394 17.75 -30.79 17.54
CA ASN A 394 17.13 -31.73 18.47
C ASN A 394 17.90 -33.03 18.27
N ILE A 395 18.88 -33.27 19.14
CA ILE A 395 19.49 -34.58 19.31
C ILE A 395 18.37 -35.47 19.84
N SER A 396 17.63 -36.11 18.94
CA SER A 396 16.83 -37.26 19.33
C SER A 396 17.82 -38.35 19.72
N TYR A 397 17.91 -38.64 21.01
CA TYR A 397 18.48 -39.90 21.50
C TYR A 397 17.62 -41.05 20.94
N GLN A 398 17.96 -41.54 19.75
CA GLN A 398 17.56 -42.88 19.35
C GLN A 398 18.50 -43.85 20.05
N ALA A 399 17.97 -44.53 21.06
CA ALA A 399 18.61 -45.67 21.69
C ALA A 399 18.97 -46.69 20.60
N CYS A 400 20.26 -47.01 20.52
CA CYS A 400 20.80 -48.07 19.68
C CYS A 400 20.35 -49.41 20.26
N ILE A 401 19.27 -50.00 19.73
CA ILE A 401 18.97 -51.42 19.95
C ILE A 401 19.77 -52.19 18.90
N GLN A 402 20.88 -52.77 19.34
CA GLN A 402 21.59 -53.80 18.60
C GLN A 402 20.71 -55.06 18.54
N THR A 403 20.31 -55.48 17.36
CA THR A 403 19.83 -56.85 17.10
C THR A 403 20.87 -57.58 16.26
N LEU A 404 21.50 -58.59 16.88
CA LEU A 404 22.26 -59.64 16.20
C LEU A 404 21.31 -60.56 15.42
N PRO A 405 21.77 -61.20 14.33
CA PRO A 405 20.92 -62.01 13.46
C PRO A 405 20.82 -63.46 13.97
N VAL A 406 19.63 -64.05 13.89
CA VAL A 406 19.46 -65.50 13.97
C VAL A 406 18.53 -65.93 12.84
N ASP A 407 19.14 -66.49 11.79
CA ASP A 407 18.50 -67.39 10.85
C ASP A 407 18.04 -68.66 11.58
N LEU A 408 16.85 -69.18 11.22
CA LEU A 408 16.56 -70.60 10.99
C LEU A 408 15.05 -70.79 10.73
N ASN A 409 14.73 -71.14 9.49
CA ASN A 409 13.56 -71.93 9.07
C ASN A 409 14.03 -73.40 8.93
N PRO A 410 13.20 -74.45 8.72
CA PRO A 410 11.73 -74.53 8.64
C PRO A 410 11.11 -75.75 9.39
N CYS A 411 9.78 -75.80 9.57
CA CYS A 411 8.95 -77.01 9.34
C CYS A 411 7.46 -76.82 9.71
N ARG A 412 6.61 -77.49 8.92
CA ARG A 412 5.14 -77.53 8.93
C ARG A 412 4.56 -78.27 10.14
N PHE A 413 3.33 -77.95 10.58
CA PHE A 413 2.17 -78.86 10.62
C PHE A 413 0.85 -78.19 11.15
N HIS A 414 -0.20 -78.36 10.35
CA HIS A 414 -1.66 -78.53 10.58
C HIS A 414 -2.49 -77.84 11.70
N VAL A 415 -3.51 -77.10 11.22
CA VAL A 415 -4.98 -77.14 11.45
C VAL A 415 -5.53 -77.46 12.86
N HIS A 416 -6.33 -76.53 13.41
CA HIS A 416 -7.66 -76.82 13.97
C HIS A 416 -8.60 -75.59 13.95
N LEU A 417 -9.81 -75.82 13.46
CA LEU A 417 -10.98 -74.94 13.46
C LEU A 417 -11.60 -74.79 14.87
N ALA A 418 -12.12 -73.60 15.18
CA ALA A 418 -13.30 -73.44 16.05
C ALA A 418 -14.01 -72.11 15.79
N PHE A 419 -15.31 -72.20 15.50
CA PHE A 419 -16.28 -71.11 15.36
C PHE A 419 -16.67 -70.52 16.72
N SER A 420 -17.01 -69.23 16.79
CA SER A 420 -18.29 -68.77 17.38
C SER A 420 -18.63 -67.35 16.95
N GLN A 421 -19.86 -67.19 16.42
CA GLN A 421 -20.60 -65.94 16.31
C GLN A 421 -21.14 -65.55 17.69
N THR A 422 -21.35 -64.25 17.95
CA THR A 422 -22.68 -63.71 18.28
C THR A 422 -22.66 -62.18 18.37
N ASP A 423 -23.80 -61.64 17.96
CA ASP A 423 -24.18 -60.23 17.83
C ASP A 423 -24.25 -59.47 19.17
N SER A 424 -24.17 -58.14 19.12
CA SER A 424 -25.36 -57.28 19.24
C SER A 424 -25.05 -55.81 19.56
N TRP A 425 -25.92 -54.98 19.03
CA TRP A 425 -26.02 -53.53 19.10
C TRP A 425 -26.57 -53.04 20.46
N SER A 426 -26.21 -51.83 20.88
CA SER A 426 -27.16 -50.69 21.08
C SER A 426 -26.58 -49.53 21.91
N THR A 427 -26.67 -48.34 21.30
CA THR A 427 -26.99 -46.99 21.83
C THR A 427 -26.84 -46.66 23.31
N TYR A 428 -26.11 -45.58 23.58
CA TYR A 428 -26.67 -44.28 23.98
C TYR A 428 -25.93 -43.12 23.30
#